data_AF-A0A5D0N236-F1
#
_entry.id   AF-A0A5D0N236-F1
#
_cell.length_a   1.000
_cell.length_b   1.000
_cell.length_c   1.000
_cell.angle_alpha   90.00
_cell.angle_beta   90.00
_cell.angle_gamma   90.00
#
_symmetry.space_group_name_H-M   'P 1'
#
loop_
_entity.id
_entity.type
_entity.pdbx_description
1 polymer ?
#
loop_
_entity_poly.entity_id
_entity_poly.type
_entity_poly.pdbx_seq_one_letter_code
_entity_poly.pdbx_strand_id
1 'polypeptide(L)'
;MSRYRLLPWITVAALLGGCGSAGNSPAVDPLDGLRQQAGDALTRYDRAVRAAGGAPFVPVGELTRQLGDWEPANGSYKESLSAGLVEAASTLPVAPQPAGTIVWANGIRQDVPLISADGALAQLRAAGTGDCSGCAPLKLTGARLTTMTVPTTRGLATAPAWEYTLAGTTVRLARVAVDPSAILRVTPPPWDADQPHEGLAIESATTTTASSELTVTFTGATGPNSEPCGADYGAEAAESDLAVVVIVIEYRHAKDEACPAIGAQRSATLKLSRPLGERAVLEVTQGLPVELTITG
;
A
#
# COMPACT_ATOMS: atom_id res chain seq x y z
N MET A 1 34.09 39.54 64.76
CA MET A 1 33.62 40.01 63.44
C MET A 1 34.53 39.44 62.37
N SER A 2 34.11 38.38 61.69
CA SER A 2 34.63 37.98 60.37
C SER A 2 33.59 37.04 59.76
N ARG A 3 32.93 37.47 58.69
CA ARG A 3 31.88 36.70 58.00
C ARG A 3 32.50 36.03 56.78
N TYR A 4 32.59 34.71 56.82
CA TYR A 4 32.88 33.88 55.64
C TYR A 4 31.58 33.39 55.01
N ARG A 5 31.53 33.48 53.68
CA ARG A 5 30.47 33.00 52.78
C ARG A 5 30.39 31.48 52.76
N LEU A 6 29.18 30.93 52.70
CA LEU A 6 28.90 29.60 52.14
C LEU A 6 27.60 29.65 51.32
N LEU A 7 27.72 29.35 50.03
CA LEU A 7 26.61 29.02 49.12
C LEU A 7 26.20 27.55 49.35
N PRO A 8 24.92 27.19 49.38
CA PRO A 8 24.48 25.83 49.11
C PRO A 8 24.06 25.67 47.65
N TRP A 9 24.66 24.69 47.00
CA TRP A 9 24.23 24.12 45.72
C TRP A 9 22.90 23.39 45.91
N ILE A 10 21.90 23.70 45.08
CA ILE A 10 20.64 22.95 44.98
C ILE A 10 20.74 22.07 43.73
N THR A 11 20.83 20.77 43.93
CA THR A 11 20.69 19.75 42.88
C THR A 11 19.20 19.49 42.67
N VAL A 12 18.66 19.89 41.53
CA VAL A 12 17.29 19.54 41.11
C VAL A 12 17.35 18.24 40.32
N ALA A 13 16.79 17.16 40.87
CA ALA A 13 16.55 15.92 40.15
C ALA A 13 15.16 15.99 39.49
N ALA A 14 15.13 15.99 38.16
CA ALA A 14 13.89 15.90 37.38
C ALA A 14 13.48 14.44 37.23
N LEU A 15 12.44 14.02 37.95
CA LEU A 15 11.73 12.76 37.73
C LEU A 15 10.69 12.99 36.63
N LEU A 16 10.97 12.51 35.42
CA LEU A 16 9.96 12.38 34.36
C LEU A 16 9.16 11.10 34.63
N GLY A 17 8.05 11.24 35.36
CA GLY A 17 7.05 10.18 35.50
C GLY A 17 6.22 10.07 34.22
N GLY A 18 6.36 8.95 33.51
CA GLY A 18 5.45 8.58 32.42
C GLY A 18 4.11 8.11 32.99
N CYS A 19 3.01 8.67 32.49
CA CYS A 19 1.66 8.18 32.76
C CYS A 19 1.41 6.90 31.94
N GLY A 20 1.49 5.74 32.59
CA GLY A 20 0.92 4.49 32.08
C GLY A 20 -0.37 4.19 32.85
N SER A 21 -1.52 4.44 32.23
CA SER A 21 -2.81 4.00 32.78
C SER A 21 -2.96 2.51 32.54
N ALA A 22 -2.88 1.72 33.62
CA ALA A 22 -3.20 0.30 33.62
C ALA A 22 -4.71 0.10 33.48
N GLY A 23 -5.17 -0.28 32.28
CA GLY A 23 -6.51 -0.82 32.05
C GLY A 23 -6.45 -2.35 32.08
N ASN A 24 -7.08 -2.97 33.08
CA ASN A 24 -7.27 -4.42 33.15
C ASN A 24 -8.39 -4.85 32.17
N SER A 25 -8.03 -5.07 30.91
CA SER A 25 -8.77 -5.97 30.02
C SER A 25 -8.16 -7.37 30.13
N PRO A 26 -8.94 -8.46 30.03
CA PRO A 26 -8.35 -9.79 29.91
C PRO A 26 -7.41 -9.77 28.70
N ALA A 27 -6.15 -10.15 28.91
CA ALA A 27 -5.15 -10.17 27.85
C ALA A 27 -5.56 -11.20 26.80
N VAL A 28 -6.17 -10.72 25.71
CA VAL A 28 -6.26 -11.48 24.47
C VAL A 28 -4.82 -11.80 24.06
N ASP A 29 -4.54 -13.06 23.72
CA ASP A 29 -3.25 -13.40 23.11
C ASP A 29 -3.09 -12.48 21.88
N PRO A 30 -2.01 -11.69 21.76
CA PRO A 30 -1.81 -10.82 20.61
C PRO A 30 -2.05 -11.51 19.26
N LEU A 31 -1.79 -12.82 19.17
CA LEU A 31 -2.09 -13.61 17.97
C LEU A 31 -3.58 -13.86 17.75
N ASP A 32 -4.38 -14.06 18.80
CA ASP A 32 -5.82 -14.25 18.66
C ASP A 32 -6.52 -12.97 18.17
N GLY A 33 -6.05 -11.80 18.61
CA GLY A 33 -6.48 -10.50 18.07
C GLY A 33 -6.18 -10.37 16.57
N LEU A 34 -4.97 -10.72 16.15
CA LEU A 34 -4.56 -10.70 14.74
C LEU A 34 -5.37 -11.69 13.88
N ARG A 35 -5.68 -12.88 14.40
CA ARG A 35 -6.53 -13.87 13.72
C ARG A 35 -7.95 -13.35 13.53
N GLN A 36 -8.51 -12.67 14.53
CA GLN A 36 -9.81 -12.03 14.42
C GLN A 36 -9.79 -10.92 13.36
N GLN A 37 -8.79 -10.02 13.42
CA GLN A 37 -8.58 -8.95 12.44
C GLN A 37 -8.46 -9.49 11.01
N ALA A 38 -7.74 -10.60 10.83
CA ALA A 38 -7.62 -11.30 9.56
C ALA A 38 -8.95 -11.88 9.08
N GLY A 39 -9.75 -12.49 9.96
CA GLY A 39 -11.10 -12.96 9.65
C GLY A 39 -12.04 -11.83 9.21
N ASP A 40 -11.95 -10.68 9.85
CA ASP A 40 -12.73 -9.49 9.49
C ASP A 40 -12.30 -8.92 8.13
N ALA A 41 -11.00 -8.92 7.83
CA ALA A 41 -10.46 -8.52 6.53
C ALA A 41 -10.98 -9.43 5.40
N LEU A 42 -10.93 -10.76 5.59
CA LEU A 42 -11.51 -11.72 4.63
C LEU A 42 -12.99 -11.45 4.39
N THR A 43 -13.76 -11.26 5.47
CA THR A 43 -15.20 -10.97 5.37
C THR A 43 -15.49 -9.69 4.58
N ARG A 44 -14.69 -8.63 4.78
CA ARG A 44 -14.82 -7.37 4.02
C ARG A 44 -14.47 -7.57 2.54
N TYR A 45 -13.37 -8.26 2.25
CA TYR A 45 -12.94 -8.51 0.88
C TYR A 45 -13.99 -9.33 0.11
N ASP A 46 -14.46 -10.42 0.72
CA ASP A 46 -15.50 -11.27 0.15
C ASP A 46 -16.79 -10.50 -0.16
N ARG A 47 -17.18 -9.57 0.73
CA ARG A 47 -18.35 -8.71 0.51
C ARG A 47 -18.12 -7.76 -0.67
N ALA A 48 -16.93 -7.17 -0.77
CA ALA A 48 -16.59 -6.26 -1.85
C ALA A 48 -16.60 -6.98 -3.22
N VAL A 49 -16.00 -8.18 -3.30
CA VAL A 49 -16.02 -8.99 -4.53
C VAL A 49 -17.45 -9.38 -4.94
N ARG A 50 -18.28 -9.78 -3.97
CA ARG A 50 -19.70 -10.11 -4.22
C ARG A 50 -20.48 -8.89 -4.71
N ALA A 51 -20.28 -7.73 -4.11
CA ALA A 51 -20.92 -6.49 -4.51
C ALA A 51 -20.50 -6.04 -5.92
N ALA A 52 -19.26 -6.35 -6.34
CA ALA A 52 -18.75 -6.07 -7.66
C ALA A 52 -19.24 -7.04 -8.77
N GLY A 53 -20.01 -8.09 -8.42
CA GLY A 53 -20.53 -9.04 -9.40
C GLY A 53 -19.52 -10.09 -9.90
N GLY A 54 -18.36 -10.24 -9.24
CA GLY A 54 -17.38 -11.30 -9.51
C GLY A 54 -16.06 -10.84 -10.16
N ALA A 55 -14.98 -11.61 -9.88
CA ALA A 55 -13.58 -11.51 -10.33
C ALA A 55 -13.09 -10.15 -10.91
N PRO A 56 -13.20 -9.05 -10.15
CA PRO A 56 -12.87 -7.71 -10.64
C PRO A 56 -11.36 -7.52 -10.87
N PHE A 57 -11.02 -6.48 -11.63
CA PHE A 57 -9.66 -5.98 -11.69
C PHE A 57 -9.30 -5.35 -10.33
N VAL A 58 -8.29 -5.90 -9.66
CA VAL A 58 -7.83 -5.45 -8.34
C VAL A 58 -6.40 -4.93 -8.47
N PRO A 59 -6.20 -3.70 -8.95
CA PRO A 59 -4.88 -3.13 -9.03
C PRO A 59 -4.35 -2.80 -7.64
N VAL A 60 -3.03 -2.85 -7.49
CA VAL A 60 -2.32 -2.53 -6.25
C VAL A 60 -1.36 -1.38 -6.53
N GLY A 61 -1.24 -0.48 -5.54
CA GLY A 61 -0.41 0.71 -5.63
C GLY A 61 -1.01 1.79 -6.53
N GLU A 62 -0.14 2.71 -6.98
CA GLU A 62 -0.54 3.87 -7.75
C GLU A 62 -1.00 3.49 -9.17
N LEU A 63 -2.16 4.00 -9.56
CA LEU A 63 -2.69 3.85 -10.93
C LEU A 63 -2.15 4.91 -11.90
N THR A 64 -1.24 5.76 -11.43
CA THR A 64 -0.54 6.77 -12.20
C THR A 64 0.95 6.44 -12.20
N ARG A 65 1.61 6.54 -13.35
CA ARG A 65 3.05 6.37 -13.49
C ARG A 65 3.66 7.58 -14.18
N GLN A 66 4.77 8.05 -13.63
CA GLN A 66 5.68 8.98 -14.30
C GLN A 66 6.57 8.21 -15.27
N LEU A 67 6.69 8.70 -16.50
CA LEU A 67 7.55 8.13 -17.54
C LEU A 67 8.68 9.13 -17.82
N GLY A 68 9.92 8.72 -17.53
CA GLY A 68 11.09 9.60 -17.54
C GLY A 68 11.30 10.29 -16.19
N ASP A 69 12.42 11.00 -16.07
CA ASP A 69 12.81 11.71 -14.85
C ASP A 69 12.57 13.21 -15.01
N TRP A 70 12.10 13.86 -13.95
CA TRP A 70 11.97 15.32 -13.94
C TRP A 70 13.33 15.96 -14.19
N GLU A 71 13.35 16.91 -15.11
CA GLU A 71 14.53 17.73 -15.32
C GLU A 71 14.84 18.54 -14.04
N PRO A 72 16.12 18.79 -13.67
CA PRO A 72 16.46 19.50 -12.43
C PRO A 72 15.79 20.86 -12.26
N ALA A 73 15.49 21.55 -13.36
CA ALA A 73 14.79 22.84 -13.37
C ALA A 73 13.28 22.73 -13.05
N ASN A 74 12.71 21.53 -13.13
CA ASN A 74 11.28 21.25 -12.97
C ASN A 74 10.99 20.63 -11.60
N GLY A 75 11.77 20.98 -10.56
CA GLY A 75 11.60 20.48 -9.20
C GLY A 75 10.14 20.52 -8.75
N SER A 76 9.50 21.70 -8.87
CA SER A 76 8.11 21.97 -8.48
C SER A 76 7.05 21.12 -9.20
N TYR A 77 7.39 20.46 -10.32
CA TYR A 77 6.41 19.68 -11.07
C TYR A 77 6.02 18.41 -10.32
N LYS A 78 6.95 17.85 -9.53
CA LYS A 78 6.68 16.71 -8.68
C LYS A 78 5.65 17.06 -7.61
N GLU A 79 5.82 18.22 -6.96
CA GLU A 79 4.89 18.74 -5.96
C GLU A 79 3.53 19.03 -6.58
N SER A 80 3.47 19.72 -7.73
CA SER A 80 2.23 19.96 -8.47
C SER A 80 1.48 18.66 -8.78
N LEU A 81 2.18 17.63 -9.27
CA LEU A 81 1.59 16.32 -9.55
C LEU A 81 1.07 15.65 -8.28
N SER A 82 1.84 15.66 -7.19
CA SER A 82 1.44 15.07 -5.91
C SER A 82 0.21 15.76 -5.29
N ALA A 83 0.04 17.05 -5.57
CA ALA A 83 -1.11 17.85 -5.17
C ALA A 83 -2.31 17.74 -6.13
N GLY A 84 -2.21 16.92 -7.19
CA GLY A 84 -3.26 16.78 -8.19
C GLY A 84 -3.48 18.04 -9.04
N LEU A 85 -2.53 18.98 -9.04
CA LEU A 85 -2.59 20.22 -9.81
C LEU A 85 -2.23 19.94 -11.27
N VAL A 86 -3.20 19.43 -12.01
CA VAL A 86 -3.07 19.07 -13.43
C VAL A 86 -4.24 19.66 -14.22
N GLU A 87 -3.97 20.15 -15.42
CA GLU A 87 -5.00 20.72 -16.28
C GLU A 87 -4.76 20.49 -17.77
N ALA A 88 -5.84 20.32 -18.51
CA ALA A 88 -5.78 20.20 -19.95
C ALA A 88 -5.52 21.57 -20.57
N ALA A 89 -4.48 21.68 -21.40
CA ALA A 89 -4.18 22.89 -22.16
C ALA A 89 -5.01 23.00 -23.45
N SER A 90 -5.64 21.90 -23.86
CA SER A 90 -6.53 21.80 -25.03
C SER A 90 -7.59 20.74 -24.77
N THR A 91 -8.59 20.64 -25.65
CA THR A 91 -9.53 19.51 -25.64
C THR A 91 -8.78 18.19 -25.74
N LEU A 92 -9.07 17.26 -24.84
CA LEU A 92 -8.48 15.94 -24.82
C LEU A 92 -9.33 14.94 -25.63
N PRO A 93 -8.72 13.87 -26.18
CA PRO A 93 -9.45 12.87 -26.94
C PRO A 93 -10.41 12.05 -26.08
N VAL A 94 -11.52 11.65 -26.69
CA VAL A 94 -12.38 10.58 -26.16
C VAL A 94 -11.74 9.22 -26.49
N ALA A 95 -12.06 8.18 -25.72
CA ALA A 95 -11.65 6.83 -26.06
C ALA A 95 -12.21 6.45 -27.46
N PRO A 96 -11.38 5.90 -28.37
CA PRO A 96 -11.83 5.50 -29.70
C PRO A 96 -12.84 4.35 -29.66
N GLN A 97 -12.86 3.60 -28.56
CA GLN A 97 -13.75 2.48 -28.30
C GLN A 97 -14.24 2.53 -26.85
N PRO A 98 -15.47 2.04 -26.57
CA PRO A 98 -16.06 2.11 -25.23
C PRO A 98 -15.46 1.12 -24.23
N ALA A 99 -14.76 0.08 -24.71
CA ALA A 99 -14.18 -0.98 -23.90
C ALA A 99 -12.74 -1.28 -24.32
N GLY A 100 -11.96 -1.82 -23.39
CA GLY A 100 -10.63 -2.34 -23.63
C GLY A 100 -10.46 -3.67 -22.90
N THR A 101 -9.27 -4.25 -22.98
CA THR A 101 -9.01 -5.56 -22.40
C THR A 101 -7.80 -5.49 -21.48
N ILE A 102 -7.96 -6.00 -20.27
CA ILE A 102 -6.87 -6.28 -19.34
C ILE A 102 -6.34 -7.67 -19.65
N VAL A 103 -5.02 -7.82 -19.67
CA VAL A 103 -4.35 -9.11 -19.93
C VAL A 103 -3.35 -9.38 -18.81
N TRP A 104 -3.55 -10.45 -18.06
CA TRP A 104 -2.60 -10.90 -17.04
C TRP A 104 -1.47 -11.71 -17.66
N ALA A 105 -0.34 -11.80 -16.96
CA ALA A 105 0.83 -12.57 -17.41
C ALA A 105 0.52 -14.05 -17.69
N ASN A 106 -0.47 -14.63 -17.00
CA ASN A 106 -0.95 -16.00 -17.22
C ASN A 106 -1.87 -16.15 -18.44
N GLY A 107 -2.11 -15.08 -19.21
CA GLY A 107 -2.94 -15.08 -20.41
C GLY A 107 -4.45 -14.89 -20.16
N ILE A 108 -4.89 -14.82 -18.90
CA ILE A 108 -6.28 -14.46 -18.57
C ILE A 108 -6.58 -13.07 -19.13
N ARG A 109 -7.79 -12.89 -19.65
CA ARG A 109 -8.27 -11.63 -20.23
C ARG A 109 -9.58 -11.21 -19.58
N GLN A 110 -9.75 -9.91 -19.39
CA GLN A 110 -10.99 -9.33 -18.90
C GLN A 110 -11.31 -8.07 -19.70
N ASP A 111 -12.50 -8.03 -20.28
CA ASP A 111 -13.00 -6.82 -20.92
C ASP A 111 -13.50 -5.84 -19.86
N VAL A 112 -13.15 -4.57 -20.05
CA VAL A 112 -13.44 -3.50 -19.11
C VAL A 112 -13.92 -2.24 -19.84
N PRO A 113 -14.91 -1.53 -19.29
CA PRO A 113 -15.28 -0.21 -19.77
C PRO A 113 -14.11 0.76 -19.64
N LEU A 114 -13.96 1.63 -20.65
CA LEU A 114 -12.94 2.67 -20.67
C LEU A 114 -13.52 4.03 -20.33
N ILE A 115 -12.71 4.86 -19.68
CA ILE A 115 -13.00 6.29 -19.49
C ILE A 115 -12.27 7.13 -20.54
N SER A 116 -12.78 8.33 -20.80
CA SER A 116 -12.11 9.32 -21.65
C SER A 116 -10.82 9.84 -21.00
N ALA A 117 -9.98 10.51 -21.79
CA ALA A 117 -8.79 11.17 -21.27
C ALA A 117 -9.13 12.26 -20.24
N ASP A 118 -10.27 12.96 -20.41
CA ASP A 118 -10.76 13.91 -19.39
C ASP A 118 -11.22 13.22 -18.11
N GLY A 119 -11.87 12.06 -18.21
CA GLY A 119 -12.28 11.26 -17.06
C GLY A 119 -11.08 10.77 -16.25
N ALA A 120 -10.05 10.25 -16.93
CA ALA A 120 -8.81 9.84 -16.28
C ALA A 120 -8.05 11.04 -15.67
N LEU A 121 -8.06 12.21 -16.32
CA LEU A 121 -7.50 13.44 -15.77
C LEU A 121 -8.24 13.89 -14.50
N ALA A 122 -9.57 13.80 -14.47
CA ALA A 122 -10.36 14.10 -13.28
C ALA A 122 -10.01 13.18 -12.10
N GLN A 123 -9.76 11.89 -12.36
CA GLN A 123 -9.27 10.97 -11.33
C GLN A 123 -7.87 11.32 -10.84
N LEU A 124 -6.98 11.77 -11.74
CA LEU A 124 -5.64 12.20 -11.36
C LEU A 124 -5.68 13.40 -10.41
N ARG A 125 -6.56 14.37 -10.67
CA ARG A 125 -6.81 15.49 -9.74
C ARG A 125 -7.34 15.02 -8.39
N ALA A 126 -8.33 14.13 -8.40
CA ALA A 126 -8.96 13.63 -7.18
C ALA A 126 -8.03 12.74 -6.32
N ALA A 127 -7.00 12.16 -6.92
CA ALA A 127 -5.98 11.38 -6.20
C ALA A 127 -4.90 12.26 -5.56
N GLY A 128 -4.84 13.56 -5.87
CA GLY A 128 -3.90 14.49 -5.26
C GLY A 128 -4.17 14.64 -3.77
N THR A 129 -3.18 14.29 -2.95
CA THR A 129 -3.22 14.42 -1.49
C THR A 129 -2.12 15.33 -0.96
N GLY A 130 -1.19 15.75 -1.81
CA GLY A 130 -0.13 16.68 -1.45
C GLY A 130 -0.62 18.12 -1.31
N ASP A 131 0.03 18.86 -0.42
CA ASP A 131 -0.11 20.30 -0.35
C ASP A 131 0.98 20.96 -1.21
N CYS A 132 0.59 21.88 -2.10
CA CYS A 132 1.56 22.78 -2.73
C CYS A 132 1.04 24.22 -2.85
N SER A 133 1.30 25.01 -1.80
CA SER A 133 1.04 26.44 -1.83
C SER A 133 2.02 27.14 -2.80
N GLY A 134 1.50 27.67 -3.91
CA GLY A 134 2.31 28.40 -4.90
C GLY A 134 2.76 27.57 -6.10
N CYS A 135 2.44 26.27 -6.14
CA CYS A 135 2.60 25.49 -7.37
C CYS A 135 1.65 25.97 -8.47
N ALA A 136 2.15 25.99 -9.70
CA ALA A 136 1.31 26.11 -10.89
C ALA A 136 0.85 24.72 -11.34
N PRO A 137 -0.37 24.57 -11.89
CA PRO A 137 -0.80 23.28 -12.41
C PRO A 137 0.02 22.85 -13.63
N LEU A 138 0.25 21.54 -13.74
CA LEU A 138 0.89 20.95 -14.91
C LEU A 138 -0.06 20.99 -16.09
N LYS A 139 0.40 21.60 -17.20
CA LYS A 139 -0.36 21.72 -18.44
C LYS A 139 -0.19 20.47 -19.29
N LEU A 140 -1.26 19.73 -19.51
CA LEU A 140 -1.31 18.57 -20.40
C LEU A 140 -1.62 19.03 -21.82
N THR A 141 -0.70 18.83 -22.74
CA THR A 141 -0.78 19.30 -24.14
C THR A 141 -1.28 18.24 -25.11
N GLY A 142 -1.38 16.99 -24.67
CA GLY A 142 -1.91 15.91 -25.48
C GLY A 142 -2.16 14.65 -24.63
N ALA A 143 -3.00 13.77 -25.16
CA ALA A 143 -3.21 12.44 -24.59
C ALA A 143 -3.30 11.40 -25.72
N ARG A 144 -2.86 10.18 -25.44
CA ARG A 144 -3.04 9.03 -26.33
C ARG A 144 -3.41 7.79 -25.53
N LEU A 145 -4.31 6.98 -26.07
CA LEU A 145 -4.64 5.69 -25.48
C LEU A 145 -3.50 4.71 -25.78
N THR A 146 -3.06 4.02 -24.74
CA THR A 146 -1.97 3.05 -24.74
C THR A 146 -2.29 1.94 -23.74
N THR A 147 -1.31 1.13 -23.39
CA THR A 147 -1.36 0.21 -22.26
C THR A 147 -0.23 0.49 -21.28
N MET A 148 -0.40 0.06 -20.03
CA MET A 148 0.65 0.04 -19.02
C MET A 148 0.57 -1.23 -18.17
N THR A 149 1.71 -1.64 -17.63
CA THR A 149 1.76 -2.73 -16.64
C THR A 149 1.33 -2.22 -15.28
N VAL A 150 0.40 -2.92 -14.64
CA VAL A 150 -0.17 -2.60 -13.33
C VAL A 150 0.01 -3.81 -12.40
N PRO A 151 0.59 -3.62 -11.20
CA PRO A 151 0.58 -4.64 -10.16
C PRO A 151 -0.84 -5.00 -9.77
N THR A 152 -1.13 -6.28 -9.59
CA THR A 152 -2.44 -6.74 -9.12
C THR A 152 -2.27 -7.88 -8.11
N THR A 153 -3.37 -8.24 -7.47
CA THR A 153 -3.44 -9.40 -6.57
C THR A 153 -3.32 -10.75 -7.28
N ARG A 154 -3.31 -10.77 -8.63
CA ARG A 154 -3.25 -11.97 -9.48
C ARG A 154 -2.04 -11.97 -10.41
N GLY A 155 -0.97 -11.25 -10.04
CA GLY A 155 0.17 -11.04 -10.92
C GLY A 155 0.11 -9.71 -11.67
N LEU A 156 1.18 -9.39 -12.38
CA LEU A 156 1.21 -8.22 -13.26
C LEU A 156 0.15 -8.34 -14.36
N ALA A 157 -0.56 -7.23 -14.60
CA ALA A 157 -1.53 -7.11 -15.68
C ALA A 157 -1.15 -5.97 -16.63
N THR A 158 -1.37 -6.16 -17.93
CA THR A 158 -1.35 -5.09 -18.91
C THR A 158 -2.75 -4.52 -19.00
N ALA A 159 -2.92 -3.26 -18.61
CA ALA A 159 -4.21 -2.56 -18.60
C ALA A 159 -4.22 -1.38 -19.59
N PRO A 160 -5.39 -1.03 -20.16
CA PRO A 160 -5.54 0.20 -20.93
C PRO A 160 -5.18 1.43 -20.09
N ALA A 161 -4.49 2.40 -20.68
CA ALA A 161 -4.04 3.62 -20.02
C ALA A 161 -4.01 4.83 -20.96
N TRP A 162 -4.24 6.01 -20.41
CA TRP A 162 -3.97 7.28 -21.08
C TRP A 162 -2.56 7.75 -20.76
N GLU A 163 -1.76 7.97 -21.80
CA GLU A 163 -0.47 8.64 -21.69
C GLU A 163 -0.62 10.11 -22.06
N TYR A 164 -0.25 11.00 -21.15
CA TYR A 164 -0.32 12.44 -21.29
C TYR A 164 1.05 13.04 -21.56
N THR A 165 1.09 13.98 -22.49
CA THR A 165 2.26 14.86 -22.72
C THR A 165 2.10 16.13 -21.92
N LEU A 166 3.17 16.57 -21.27
CA LEU A 166 3.20 17.77 -20.44
C LEU A 166 3.93 18.90 -21.17
N ALA A 167 3.51 20.15 -20.95
CA ALA A 167 4.25 21.32 -21.41
C ALA A 167 5.53 21.50 -20.58
N GLY A 168 6.63 21.91 -21.23
CA GLY A 168 7.86 22.31 -20.53
C GLY A 168 8.74 21.15 -20.02
N THR A 169 8.42 19.91 -20.36
CA THR A 169 9.18 18.72 -19.93
C THR A 169 9.06 17.59 -20.96
N THR A 170 10.03 16.68 -20.94
CA THR A 170 9.97 15.41 -21.69
C THR A 170 9.24 14.30 -20.92
N VAL A 171 9.01 14.50 -19.62
CA VAL A 171 8.26 13.58 -18.76
C VAL A 171 6.83 13.43 -19.27
N ARG A 172 6.33 12.20 -19.21
CA ARG A 172 4.93 11.86 -19.52
C ARG A 172 4.26 11.23 -18.32
N LEU A 173 2.94 11.31 -18.27
CA LEU A 173 2.14 10.65 -17.23
C LEU A 173 1.30 9.56 -17.86
N ALA A 174 1.36 8.34 -17.36
CA ALA A 174 0.43 7.27 -17.71
C ALA A 174 -0.58 7.10 -16.57
N ARG A 175 -1.89 7.11 -16.88
CA ARG A 175 -2.97 6.82 -15.93
C ARG A 175 -3.83 5.69 -16.47
N VAL A 176 -4.15 4.71 -15.64
CA VAL A 176 -5.09 3.63 -16.02
C VAL A 176 -6.40 4.22 -16.55
N ALA A 177 -6.86 3.71 -17.70
CA ALA A 177 -8.04 4.18 -18.43
C ALA A 177 -9.28 3.30 -18.17
N VAL A 178 -9.25 2.47 -17.14
CA VAL A 178 -10.34 1.59 -16.74
C VAL A 178 -11.36 2.38 -15.92
N ASP A 179 -12.65 2.20 -16.25
CA ASP A 179 -13.73 2.80 -15.48
C ASP A 179 -13.73 2.29 -14.03
N PRO A 180 -13.89 3.17 -13.02
CA PRO A 180 -13.92 2.77 -11.61
C PRO A 180 -14.95 1.69 -11.28
N SER A 181 -16.05 1.58 -12.05
CA SER A 181 -17.04 0.51 -11.88
C SER A 181 -16.50 -0.90 -12.12
N ALA A 182 -15.39 -1.03 -12.86
CA ALA A 182 -14.71 -2.31 -13.10
C ALA A 182 -13.51 -2.56 -12.17
N ILE A 183 -13.20 -1.62 -11.28
CA ILE A 183 -12.11 -1.71 -10.31
C ILE A 183 -12.68 -2.10 -8.94
N LEU A 184 -12.17 -3.19 -8.37
CA LEU A 184 -12.50 -3.51 -6.97
C LEU A 184 -11.86 -2.49 -6.05
N ARG A 185 -12.68 -1.87 -5.21
CA ARG A 185 -12.20 -1.06 -4.10
C ARG A 185 -12.64 -1.70 -2.80
N VAL A 186 -11.65 -1.96 -1.94
CA VAL A 186 -11.88 -2.38 -0.57
C VAL A 186 -11.70 -1.15 0.29
N THR A 187 -12.76 -0.74 0.99
CA THR A 187 -12.66 0.34 1.96
C THR A 187 -12.02 -0.22 3.23
N PRO A 188 -10.85 0.29 3.67
CA PRO A 188 -10.25 -0.16 4.92
C PRO A 188 -11.13 0.26 6.11
N PRO A 189 -11.02 -0.44 7.25
CA PRO A 189 -11.67 0.01 8.48
C PRO A 189 -11.20 1.43 8.84
N PRO A 190 -12.06 2.26 9.45
CA PRO A 190 -11.64 3.57 9.93
C PRO A 190 -10.56 3.40 11.00
N TRP A 191 -9.62 4.34 11.03
CA TRP A 191 -8.64 4.40 12.12
C TRP A 191 -9.34 4.71 13.44
N ASP A 192 -9.01 3.94 14.46
CA ASP A 192 -9.43 4.15 15.84
C ASP A 192 -8.19 4.22 16.73
N ALA A 193 -8.03 5.32 17.47
CA ALA A 193 -6.89 5.51 18.36
C ALA A 193 -6.94 4.62 19.60
N ASP A 194 -8.16 4.22 20.03
CA ASP A 194 -8.37 3.33 21.16
C ASP A 194 -8.25 1.85 20.74
N GLN A 195 -8.34 1.58 19.43
CA GLN A 195 -8.21 0.26 18.82
C GLN A 195 -7.35 0.34 17.56
N PRO A 196 -6.05 0.64 17.70
CA PRO A 196 -5.15 0.73 16.56
C PRO A 196 -5.07 -0.61 15.85
N HIS A 197 -4.93 -0.59 14.52
CA HIS A 197 -4.65 -1.80 13.76
C HIS A 197 -3.33 -2.42 14.21
N GLU A 198 -3.34 -3.71 14.48
CA GLU A 198 -2.18 -4.45 14.98
C GLU A 198 -1.48 -5.23 13.86
N GLY A 199 -0.23 -5.63 14.11
CA GLY A 199 0.55 -6.52 13.25
C GLY A 199 1.47 -5.80 12.27
N LEU A 200 2.33 -6.58 11.61
CA LEU A 200 3.19 -6.09 10.54
C LEU A 200 2.45 -6.22 9.20
N ALA A 201 2.31 -5.09 8.49
CA ALA A 201 1.78 -5.09 7.14
C ALA A 201 2.79 -5.72 6.18
N ILE A 202 2.35 -6.70 5.40
CA ILE A 202 3.12 -7.18 4.26
C ILE A 202 3.04 -6.18 3.11
N GLU A 203 4.11 -6.07 2.34
CA GLU A 203 4.25 -5.13 1.23
C GLU A 203 4.00 -5.83 -0.12
N SER A 204 4.45 -7.08 -0.22
CA SER A 204 4.26 -7.91 -1.41
C SER A 204 4.27 -9.40 -1.07
N ALA A 205 3.81 -10.21 -2.02
CA ALA A 205 3.86 -11.66 -1.94
C ALA A 205 4.40 -12.27 -3.23
N THR A 206 5.06 -13.41 -3.12
CA THR A 206 5.59 -14.19 -4.25
C THR A 206 5.18 -15.64 -4.11
N THR A 207 4.73 -16.25 -5.21
CA THR A 207 4.39 -17.67 -5.27
C THR A 207 4.71 -18.27 -6.65
N THR A 208 4.42 -19.56 -6.82
CA THR A 208 4.42 -20.25 -8.11
C THR A 208 3.04 -20.86 -8.39
N THR A 209 2.71 -21.07 -9.66
CA THR A 209 1.36 -21.46 -10.11
C THR A 209 0.80 -22.74 -9.46
N ALA A 210 1.66 -23.70 -9.12
CA ALA A 210 1.27 -24.99 -8.54
C ALA A 210 1.59 -25.14 -7.04
N SER A 211 2.25 -24.17 -6.42
CA SER A 211 2.70 -24.28 -5.04
C SER A 211 1.65 -23.79 -4.05
N SER A 212 1.58 -24.46 -2.90
CA SER A 212 0.92 -23.93 -1.70
C SER A 212 1.85 -23.06 -0.87
N GLU A 213 3.08 -22.82 -1.32
CA GLU A 213 4.04 -21.96 -0.65
C GLU A 213 3.85 -20.50 -1.09
N LEU A 214 3.79 -19.61 -0.11
CA LEU A 214 3.71 -18.17 -0.30
C LEU A 214 4.88 -17.55 0.47
N THR A 215 5.66 -16.70 -0.20
CA THR A 215 6.71 -15.90 0.46
C THR A 215 6.27 -14.45 0.47
N VAL A 216 6.24 -13.82 1.64
CA VAL A 216 5.85 -12.41 1.79
C VAL A 216 7.06 -11.55 2.11
N THR A 217 7.02 -10.28 1.71
CA THR A 217 7.99 -9.27 2.08
C THR A 217 7.34 -8.20 2.97
N PHE A 218 8.10 -7.67 3.91
CA PHE A 218 7.66 -6.63 4.84
C PHE A 218 8.86 -5.90 5.43
N THR A 219 8.64 -4.74 6.04
CA THR A 219 9.66 -4.04 6.82
C THR A 219 9.71 -4.57 8.25
N GLY A 220 10.89 -4.99 8.72
CA GLY A 220 11.13 -5.50 10.08
C GLY A 220 12.49 -5.04 10.65
N ALA A 221 12.89 -5.64 11.77
CA ALA A 221 14.16 -5.40 12.45
C ALA A 221 15.37 -5.72 11.57
N THR A 222 16.50 -5.05 11.76
CA THR A 222 17.70 -5.18 10.90
C THR A 222 18.56 -6.41 11.19
N GLY A 223 18.59 -6.88 12.44
CA GLY A 223 19.32 -8.07 12.89
C GLY A 223 18.43 -9.28 13.23
N PRO A 224 19.01 -10.47 13.41
CA PRO A 224 18.31 -11.66 13.90
C PRO A 224 17.97 -11.55 15.39
N ASN A 225 17.04 -12.35 15.91
CA ASN A 225 16.62 -12.27 17.32
C ASN A 225 17.72 -12.60 18.35
N SER A 226 18.87 -13.11 17.92
CA SER A 226 20.03 -13.37 18.77
C SER A 226 20.83 -12.11 19.09
N GLU A 227 20.55 -10.99 18.41
CA GLU A 227 21.23 -9.72 18.55
C GLU A 227 20.31 -8.66 19.15
N PRO A 228 20.83 -7.68 19.92
CA PRO A 228 20.03 -6.56 20.41
C PRO A 228 19.31 -5.84 19.27
N CYS A 229 18.03 -5.53 19.47
CA CYS A 229 17.17 -4.91 18.46
C CYS A 229 16.94 -5.75 17.20
N GLY A 230 17.16 -7.06 17.30
CA GLY A 230 16.87 -8.00 16.24
C GLY A 230 15.57 -8.79 16.48
N ALA A 231 15.07 -9.39 15.40
CA ALA A 231 13.92 -10.27 15.45
C ALA A 231 13.99 -11.31 14.32
N ASP A 232 13.45 -12.49 14.63
CA ASP A 232 13.17 -13.54 13.67
C ASP A 232 11.68 -13.51 13.33
N TYR A 233 11.30 -14.09 12.20
CA TYR A 233 9.94 -13.97 11.68
C TYR A 233 9.38 -15.32 11.23
N GLY A 234 8.14 -15.58 11.65
CA GLY A 234 7.28 -16.61 11.11
C GLY A 234 6.08 -15.97 10.40
N ALA A 235 5.26 -16.78 9.74
CA ALA A 235 4.00 -16.32 9.19
C ALA A 235 2.94 -17.43 9.20
N GLU A 236 1.69 -17.03 9.42
CA GLU A 236 0.51 -17.88 9.23
C GLU A 236 -0.52 -17.16 8.35
N ALA A 237 -1.50 -17.92 7.85
CA ALA A 237 -2.56 -17.41 6.99
C ALA A 237 -3.94 -17.64 7.58
N ALA A 238 -4.81 -16.64 7.44
CA ALA A 238 -6.25 -16.86 7.42
C ALA A 238 -6.71 -16.94 5.96
N GLU A 239 -7.53 -17.93 5.62
CA GLU A 239 -7.91 -18.22 4.22
C GLU A 239 -9.43 -18.21 4.02
N SER A 240 -9.89 -17.58 2.93
CA SER A 240 -11.23 -17.75 2.36
C SER A 240 -11.16 -18.36 0.95
N ASP A 241 -12.30 -18.47 0.29
CA ASP A 241 -12.36 -18.86 -1.12
C ASP A 241 -11.84 -17.78 -2.07
N LEU A 242 -11.76 -16.53 -1.63
CA LEU A 242 -11.42 -15.38 -2.48
C LEU A 242 -10.14 -14.67 -2.07
N ALA A 243 -9.67 -14.87 -0.84
CA ALA A 243 -8.49 -14.18 -0.32
C ALA A 243 -7.71 -14.99 0.72
N VAL A 244 -6.48 -14.54 0.95
CA VAL A 244 -5.56 -14.97 2.00
C VAL A 244 -5.08 -13.73 2.71
N VAL A 245 -5.27 -13.65 4.03
CA VAL A 245 -4.65 -12.62 4.86
C VAL A 245 -3.43 -13.24 5.54
N VAL A 246 -2.28 -12.58 5.44
CA VAL A 246 -1.03 -13.07 6.05
C VAL A 246 -0.77 -12.35 7.37
N ILE A 247 -0.56 -13.13 8.43
CA ILE A 247 -0.16 -12.68 9.76
C ILE A 247 1.33 -12.96 9.89
N VAL A 248 2.15 -11.92 10.01
CA VAL A 248 3.57 -12.06 10.35
C VAL A 248 3.72 -12.15 11.86
N ILE A 249 4.43 -13.18 12.32
CA ILE A 249 4.71 -13.43 13.73
C ILE A 249 6.14 -12.99 14.00
N GLU A 250 6.30 -11.99 14.87
CA GLU A 250 7.60 -11.44 15.23
C GLU A 250 8.13 -12.07 16.52
N TYR A 251 9.32 -12.66 16.44
CA TYR A 251 10.05 -13.22 17.57
C TYR A 251 11.21 -12.28 17.94
N ARG A 252 10.92 -11.29 18.78
CA ARG A 252 11.90 -10.27 19.21
C ARG A 252 12.98 -10.85 20.12
N HIS A 253 14.18 -10.27 20.06
CA HIS A 253 15.25 -10.52 21.01
C HIS A 253 14.81 -10.28 22.46
N ALA A 254 14.20 -9.12 22.74
CA ALA A 254 13.65 -8.80 24.04
C ALA A 254 12.34 -8.00 23.92
N LYS A 255 11.46 -8.11 24.92
CA LYS A 255 10.15 -7.45 24.93
C LYS A 255 10.25 -5.93 25.15
N ASP A 256 11.14 -5.50 26.05
CA ASP A 256 11.21 -4.13 26.57
C ASP A 256 12.55 -3.44 26.25
N GLU A 257 13.16 -3.76 25.11
CA GLU A 257 14.41 -3.13 24.67
C GLU A 257 14.18 -1.81 23.92
N ALA A 258 15.05 -0.82 24.15
CA ALA A 258 15.02 0.45 23.45
C ALA A 258 15.85 0.36 22.16
N CYS A 259 15.18 0.49 21.02
CA CYS A 259 15.80 0.29 19.70
C CYS A 259 15.70 1.52 18.79
N PRO A 260 16.72 1.78 17.97
CA PRO A 260 16.60 2.75 16.88
C PRO A 260 15.46 2.35 15.94
N ALA A 261 14.67 3.33 15.48
CA ALA A 261 13.61 3.12 14.50
C ALA A 261 14.18 2.93 13.08
N ILE A 262 14.92 1.85 12.87
CA ILE A 262 15.56 1.50 11.59
C ILE A 262 14.93 0.20 11.10
N GLY A 263 14.28 0.26 9.93
CA GLY A 263 13.69 -0.90 9.27
C GLY A 263 14.62 -1.50 8.21
N ALA A 264 14.50 -2.81 8.01
CA ALA A 264 15.06 -3.53 6.87
C ALA A 264 13.97 -4.36 6.19
N GLN A 265 14.09 -4.55 4.87
CA GLN A 265 13.23 -5.49 4.17
C GLN A 265 13.52 -6.92 4.66
N ARG A 266 12.46 -7.60 5.08
CA ARG A 266 12.44 -8.97 5.57
C ARG A 266 11.48 -9.81 4.74
N SER A 267 11.58 -11.13 4.92
CA SER A 267 10.68 -12.07 4.30
C SER A 267 10.34 -13.21 5.24
N ALA A 268 9.14 -13.76 5.07
CA ALA A 268 8.71 -14.98 5.72
C ALA A 268 8.00 -15.88 4.71
N THR A 269 8.17 -17.19 4.86
CA THR A 269 7.54 -18.19 3.99
C THR A 269 6.53 -18.97 4.79
N LEU A 270 5.32 -19.12 4.23
CA LEU A 270 4.22 -19.85 4.83
C LEU A 270 3.63 -20.86 3.84
N LYS A 271 2.97 -21.87 4.40
CA LYS A 271 2.25 -22.87 3.62
C LYS A 271 0.75 -22.66 3.75
N LEU A 272 0.10 -22.48 2.60
CA LEU A 272 -1.34 -22.41 2.46
C LEU A 272 -1.98 -23.80 2.50
N SER A 273 -3.26 -23.85 2.85
CA SER A 273 -4.08 -25.05 2.84
C SER A 273 -4.23 -25.68 1.45
N ARG A 274 -4.15 -24.84 0.40
CA ARG A 274 -4.18 -25.20 -1.03
C ARG A 274 -3.40 -24.15 -1.85
N PRO A 275 -3.02 -24.43 -3.11
CA PRO A 275 -2.36 -23.44 -3.97
C PRO A 275 -3.13 -22.12 -4.05
N LEU A 276 -2.43 -20.99 -4.18
CA LEU A 276 -3.04 -19.66 -4.09
C LEU A 276 -4.18 -19.48 -5.11
N GLY A 277 -3.96 -19.92 -6.36
CA GLY A 277 -4.95 -19.79 -7.43
C GLY A 277 -5.22 -18.32 -7.76
N GLU A 278 -6.50 -17.96 -7.87
CA GLU A 278 -6.93 -16.57 -8.15
C GLU A 278 -7.20 -15.75 -6.88
N ARG A 279 -6.92 -16.31 -5.69
CA ARG A 279 -7.18 -15.64 -4.42
C ARG A 279 -6.25 -14.45 -4.25
N ALA A 280 -6.78 -13.34 -3.76
CA ALA A 280 -5.98 -12.18 -3.42
C ALA A 280 -5.14 -12.41 -2.16
N VAL A 281 -3.98 -11.80 -2.10
CA VAL A 281 -3.19 -11.71 -0.86
C VAL A 281 -3.43 -10.35 -0.24
N LEU A 282 -3.76 -10.32 1.05
CA LEU A 282 -4.10 -9.13 1.81
C LEU A 282 -3.13 -8.97 3.00
N GLU A 283 -2.80 -7.73 3.31
CA GLU A 283 -2.10 -7.39 4.55
C GLU A 283 -3.08 -7.37 5.75
N VAL A 284 -2.58 -7.66 6.95
CA VAL A 284 -3.45 -7.86 8.11
C VAL A 284 -3.98 -6.58 8.73
N THR A 285 -3.23 -5.48 8.69
CA THR A 285 -3.51 -4.24 9.41
C THR A 285 -4.80 -3.59 8.93
N GLN A 286 -5.00 -3.47 7.62
CA GLN A 286 -6.19 -2.84 7.03
C GLN A 286 -7.02 -3.80 6.17
N GLY A 287 -6.51 -5.01 5.88
CA GLY A 287 -7.13 -5.96 4.97
C GLY A 287 -7.05 -5.51 3.51
N LEU A 288 -6.04 -4.72 3.17
CA LEU A 288 -5.83 -4.21 1.81
C LEU A 288 -5.04 -5.19 0.96
N PRO A 289 -5.29 -5.22 -0.37
CA PRO A 289 -4.58 -6.13 -1.24
C PRO A 289 -3.13 -5.68 -1.50
N VAL A 290 -2.22 -6.66 -1.57
CA VAL A 290 -0.81 -6.44 -1.88
C VAL A 290 -0.43 -6.99 -3.24
N GLU A 291 0.70 -6.51 -3.77
CA GLU A 291 1.21 -6.97 -5.05
C GLU A 291 1.58 -8.45 -4.95
N LEU A 292 1.14 -9.22 -5.95
CA LEU A 292 1.52 -10.61 -6.09
C LEU A 292 2.47 -10.77 -7.28
N THR A 293 3.63 -11.37 -7.05
CA THR A 293 4.50 -11.89 -8.11
C THR A 293 4.29 -13.39 -8.25
N ILE A 294 3.99 -13.84 -9.47
CA ILE A 294 3.89 -15.27 -9.79
C ILE A 294 5.09 -15.64 -10.65
N THR A 295 5.87 -16.61 -10.20
CA THR A 295 7.03 -17.14 -10.92
C THR A 295 6.73 -18.55 -11.43
N GLY A 296 7.11 -18.84 -12.68
CA GLY A 296 6.81 -20.13 -13.35
C GLY A 296 5.51 -20.08 -14.14
#